data_AF-H0X861-F1
#
_entry.id   AF-H0X861-F1
#
_cell.length_a   1.000
_cell.length_b   1.000
_cell.length_c   1.000
_cell.angle_alpha   90.00
_cell.angle_beta   90.00
_cell.angle_gamma   90.00
#
_symmetry.space_group_name_H-M   'P 1'
#
loop_
_entity.id
_entity.type
_entity.pdbx_description
1 polymer ?
#
loop_
_entity_poly.entity_id
_entity_poly.type
_entity_poly.pdbx_seq_one_letter_code
_entity_poly.pdbx_strand_id
1 'polypeptide(L)'
;MSPQRSLLLVAILVLLDHLSLARNLPRPTPEPGRCHQHSQKLLEAVSTTLQKARETLNSSSHTSEEIDHEDITKDKTSTVRACIPLELTKNESCLASRETSFIPNGKCLTSRKTSSMMTLCLSSIYEDLKMYQVEFKAMNEVLSMYPINQTILDQNLLTVMEKLMQDLNSTSETVMHPSSHEETNFYKTKVKLFVLLHAFRIRAVTIDRVMSYLNSS
;
A
#
# COMPACT_ATOMS: atom_id res chain seq x y z
N MET A 1 50.40 41.07 -16.28
CA MET A 1 49.28 40.33 -15.62
C MET A 1 49.89 39.26 -14.73
N SER A 2 49.58 39.26 -13.43
CA SER A 2 50.30 38.46 -12.44
C SER A 2 49.89 36.97 -12.50
N PRO A 3 50.83 36.01 -12.53
CA PRO A 3 50.57 34.59 -12.76
C PRO A 3 49.68 33.94 -11.68
N GLN A 4 49.69 34.47 -10.45
CA GLN A 4 48.85 33.99 -9.34
C GLN A 4 47.34 34.22 -9.58
N ARG A 5 46.96 35.27 -10.30
CA ARG A 5 45.54 35.56 -10.59
C ARG A 5 44.95 34.62 -11.64
N SER A 6 45.80 34.12 -12.55
CA SER A 6 45.39 33.15 -13.59
C SER A 6 45.11 31.77 -12.99
N LEU A 7 45.97 31.31 -12.07
CA LEU A 7 45.79 30.04 -11.35
C LEU A 7 44.49 30.01 -10.52
N LEU A 8 44.15 31.13 -9.88
CA LEU A 8 42.93 31.24 -9.07
C LEU A 8 41.66 31.16 -9.92
N LEU A 9 41.67 31.77 -11.12
CA LEU A 9 40.56 31.69 -12.07
C LEU A 9 40.36 30.26 -12.61
N VAL A 10 41.44 29.55 -12.92
CA VAL A 10 41.36 28.16 -13.37
C VAL A 10 40.81 27.25 -12.27
N ALA A 11 41.24 27.43 -11.02
CA ALA A 11 40.72 26.65 -9.89
C ALA A 11 39.21 26.87 -9.65
N ILE A 12 38.75 28.12 -9.77
CA ILE A 12 37.32 28.47 -9.63
C ILE A 12 36.49 27.84 -10.77
N LEU A 13 36.98 27.88 -12.00
CA LEU A 13 36.29 27.29 -13.15
C LEU A 13 36.16 25.76 -13.03
N VAL A 14 37.21 25.08 -12.56
CA VAL A 14 37.19 23.62 -12.32
C VAL A 14 36.20 23.26 -11.20
N LEU A 15 36.12 24.05 -10.12
CA LEU A 15 35.14 23.86 -9.05
C LEU A 15 33.69 24.06 -9.54
N LEU A 16 33.44 25.07 -10.36
CA LEU A 16 32.14 25.32 -10.97
C LEU A 16 31.69 24.20 -11.91
N ASP A 17 32.63 23.60 -12.65
CA ASP A 17 32.34 22.48 -13.55
C ASP A 17 31.97 21.20 -12.75
N HIS A 18 32.68 20.93 -11.65
CA HIS A 18 32.32 19.83 -10.73
C HIS A 18 30.96 20.04 -10.04
N LEU A 19 30.62 21.27 -9.64
CA LEU A 19 29.31 21.63 -9.08
C LEU A 19 28.18 21.51 -10.12
N SER A 20 28.48 21.76 -11.39
CA SER A 20 27.54 21.64 -12.51
C SER A 20 27.30 20.17 -12.88
N LEU A 21 28.33 19.33 -12.80
CA LEU A 21 28.24 17.90 -13.05
C LEU A 21 27.44 17.16 -11.96
N ALA A 22 27.53 17.59 -10.70
CA ALA A 22 26.70 17.06 -9.60
C ALA A 22 25.20 17.35 -9.79
N ARG A 23 24.85 18.39 -10.54
CA ARG A 23 23.45 18.73 -10.87
C ARG A 23 22.84 17.82 -11.95
N ASN A 24 23.68 17.05 -12.67
CA ASN A 24 23.27 16.09 -13.70
C ASN A 24 23.25 14.64 -13.20
N LEU A 25 23.24 14.40 -11.88
CA LEU A 25 22.95 13.08 -11.34
C LEU A 25 21.57 12.65 -11.86
N PRO A 26 21.43 11.45 -12.45
CA PRO A 26 20.13 10.93 -12.85
C PRO A 26 19.20 10.98 -11.65
N ARG A 27 18.12 11.75 -11.76
CA ARG A 27 17.02 11.65 -10.80
C ARG A 27 16.59 10.18 -10.80
N PRO A 28 16.54 9.50 -9.64
CA PRO A 28 16.14 8.10 -9.60
C PRO A 28 14.75 7.99 -10.23
N THR A 29 14.71 7.49 -11.46
CA THR A 29 13.47 7.17 -12.14
C THR A 29 12.83 6.03 -11.36
N PRO A 30 11.51 6.08 -11.10
CA PRO A 30 10.82 4.96 -10.50
C PRO A 30 11.12 3.71 -11.30
N GLU A 31 11.65 2.67 -10.67
CA GLU A 31 11.92 1.41 -11.37
C GLU A 31 10.60 0.86 -11.92
N PRO A 32 10.53 0.57 -13.23
CA PRO A 32 9.36 -0.06 -13.82
C PRO A 32 8.99 -1.33 -13.04
N GLY A 33 7.71 -1.46 -12.70
CA GLY A 33 7.20 -2.65 -12.01
C GLY A 33 7.39 -2.70 -10.49
N ARG A 34 7.96 -1.67 -9.85
CA ARG A 34 8.11 -1.64 -8.38
C ARG A 34 6.79 -1.86 -7.62
N CYS A 35 5.72 -1.20 -8.05
CA CYS A 35 4.41 -1.35 -7.40
C CYS A 35 3.80 -2.74 -7.61
N HIS A 36 4.07 -3.37 -8.76
CA HIS A 36 3.69 -4.75 -9.00
C HIS A 36 4.49 -5.71 -8.11
N GLN A 37 5.79 -5.49 -7.96
CA GLN A 37 6.60 -6.29 -7.04
C GLN A 37 6.12 -6.15 -5.58
N HIS A 38 5.77 -4.94 -5.16
CA HIS A 38 5.22 -4.72 -3.81
C HIS A 38 3.81 -5.29 -3.64
N SER A 39 2.95 -5.30 -4.67
CA SER A 39 1.64 -5.96 -4.60
C SER A 39 1.77 -7.47 -4.47
N GLN A 40 2.71 -8.09 -5.19
CA GLN A 40 2.99 -9.52 -5.08
C GLN A 40 3.48 -9.88 -3.67
N LYS A 41 4.44 -9.11 -3.13
CA LYS A 41 4.91 -9.27 -1.75
C LYS A 41 3.79 -9.08 -0.74
N LEU A 42 2.85 -8.17 -0.99
CA LEU A 42 1.71 -7.94 -0.09
C LEU A 42 0.79 -9.17 -0.08
N LEU A 43 0.47 -9.70 -1.26
CA LEU A 43 -0.38 -10.88 -1.42
C LEU A 43 0.26 -12.12 -0.79
N GLU A 44 1.57 -12.28 -0.93
CA GLU A 44 2.33 -13.33 -0.27
C GLU A 44 2.30 -13.16 1.26
N ALA A 45 2.64 -11.98 1.77
CA ALA A 45 2.70 -11.70 3.20
C ALA A 45 1.34 -11.92 3.89
N VAL A 46 0.23 -11.45 3.29
CA VAL A 46 -1.11 -11.68 3.86
C VAL A 46 -1.51 -13.14 3.79
N SER A 47 -1.15 -13.87 2.72
CA SER A 47 -1.46 -15.31 2.60
C SER A 47 -0.71 -16.13 3.64
N THR A 48 0.58 -15.85 3.85
CA THR A 48 1.41 -16.49 4.88
C THR A 48 0.88 -16.17 6.28
N THR A 49 0.56 -14.91 6.55
CA THR A 49 0.00 -14.49 7.84
C THR A 49 -1.35 -15.15 8.12
N LEU A 50 -2.23 -15.22 7.11
CA LEU A 50 -3.52 -15.89 7.23
C LEU A 50 -3.37 -17.39 7.47
N GLN A 51 -2.43 -18.05 6.79
CA GLN A 51 -2.13 -19.46 7.01
C GLN A 51 -1.62 -19.71 8.44
N LYS A 52 -0.70 -18.88 8.93
CA LYS A 52 -0.23 -18.92 10.32
C LYS A 52 -1.36 -18.70 11.31
N ALA A 53 -2.22 -17.70 11.06
CA ALA A 53 -3.39 -17.43 11.89
C ALA A 53 -4.32 -18.66 11.94
N ARG A 54 -4.57 -19.31 10.80
CA ARG A 54 -5.34 -20.55 10.74
C ARG A 54 -4.71 -21.66 11.58
N GLU A 55 -3.41 -21.89 11.47
CA GLU A 55 -2.71 -22.93 12.24
C GLU A 55 -2.74 -22.67 13.74
N THR A 56 -2.47 -21.42 14.16
CA THR A 56 -2.50 -21.03 15.56
C THR A 56 -3.91 -21.05 16.14
N LEU A 57 -4.92 -20.61 15.37
CA LEU A 57 -6.31 -20.51 15.83
C LEU A 57 -7.08 -21.82 15.72
N ASN A 58 -6.77 -22.72 14.77
CA ASN A 58 -7.41 -24.04 14.67
C ASN A 58 -7.13 -24.96 15.87
N SER A 59 -6.10 -24.68 16.66
CA SER A 59 -5.86 -25.36 17.94
C SER A 59 -6.89 -24.97 19.01
N SER A 60 -7.61 -23.86 18.81
CA SER A 60 -8.76 -23.43 19.60
C SER A 60 -10.02 -23.66 18.75
N SER A 61 -10.73 -24.75 19.05
CA SER A 61 -11.97 -25.14 18.38
C SER A 61 -12.93 -23.96 18.18
N HIS A 62 -12.99 -23.43 16.95
CA HIS A 62 -14.09 -22.61 16.49
C HIS A 62 -14.80 -23.36 15.37
N THR A 63 -15.98 -23.85 15.70
CA THR A 63 -17.05 -24.06 14.73
C THR A 63 -17.20 -22.79 13.91
N SER A 64 -17.48 -22.98 12.62
CA SER A 64 -17.84 -21.95 11.64
C SER A 64 -19.15 -21.22 12.00
N GLU A 65 -19.27 -20.73 13.23
CA GLU A 65 -20.29 -19.75 13.62
C GLU A 65 -19.91 -18.46 12.91
N GLU A 66 -20.57 -18.26 11.77
CA GLU A 66 -20.88 -16.96 11.15
C GLU A 66 -19.78 -15.92 11.34
N ILE A 67 -18.61 -16.20 10.76
CA ILE A 67 -17.54 -15.20 10.59
C ILE A 67 -18.08 -14.21 9.57
N ASP A 68 -18.80 -13.18 10.04
CA ASP A 68 -19.24 -12.08 9.21
C ASP A 68 -17.99 -11.50 8.53
N HIS A 69 -17.92 -11.66 7.21
CA HIS A 69 -16.81 -11.15 6.40
C HIS A 69 -16.99 -9.65 6.26
N GLU A 70 -16.77 -8.92 7.36
CA GLU A 70 -16.93 -7.48 7.39
C GLU A 70 -15.80 -6.84 6.58
N ASP A 71 -16.18 -6.32 5.41
CA ASP A 71 -15.32 -5.46 4.61
C ASP A 71 -15.32 -4.06 5.22
N ILE A 72 -14.31 -3.78 6.05
CA ILE A 72 -14.17 -2.50 6.77
C ILE A 72 -14.13 -1.27 5.85
N THR A 73 -13.94 -1.47 4.54
CA THR A 73 -13.88 -0.40 3.55
C THR A 73 -15.18 -0.20 2.77
N LYS A 74 -16.18 -1.08 2.92
CA LYS A 74 -17.43 -1.15 2.14
C LYS A 74 -18.11 0.20 1.91
N ASP A 75 -18.25 1.01 2.96
CA ASP A 75 -18.95 2.31 2.91
C ASP A 75 -18.00 3.52 2.84
N LYS A 76 -16.69 3.28 2.85
CA LYS A 76 -15.67 4.33 2.96
C LYS A 76 -14.87 4.52 1.67
N THR A 77 -14.61 3.44 0.95
CA THR A 77 -13.93 3.46 -0.34
C THR A 77 -14.66 2.53 -1.30
N SER A 78 -14.69 2.90 -2.58
CA SER A 78 -15.25 2.04 -3.63
C SER A 78 -14.14 1.53 -4.54
N THR A 79 -13.08 0.96 -3.97
CA THR A 79 -11.92 0.45 -4.73
C THR A 79 -12.35 -0.50 -5.84
N VAL A 80 -13.34 -1.37 -5.58
CA VAL A 80 -13.91 -2.28 -6.59
C VAL A 80 -14.46 -1.53 -7.79
N ARG A 81 -15.14 -0.39 -7.58
CA ARG A 81 -15.72 0.44 -8.65
C ARG A 81 -14.68 1.33 -9.30
N ALA A 82 -13.76 1.89 -8.52
CA ALA A 82 -12.74 2.80 -9.00
C ALA A 82 -11.69 2.10 -9.88
N CYS A 83 -11.44 0.80 -9.63
CA CYS A 83 -10.37 0.05 -10.27
C CYS A 83 -10.80 -0.85 -11.44
N ILE A 84 -12.00 -0.65 -12.00
CA ILE A 84 -12.45 -1.42 -13.17
C ILE A 84 -11.67 -0.93 -14.42
N PRO A 85 -10.97 -1.81 -15.15
CA PRO A 85 -10.33 -1.46 -16.42
C PRO A 85 -11.31 -0.89 -17.45
N LEU A 86 -10.83 0.05 -18.26
CA LEU A 86 -11.64 0.76 -19.28
C LEU A 86 -12.26 -0.22 -20.30
N GLU A 87 -11.57 -1.31 -20.59
CA GLU A 87 -12.01 -2.37 -21.50
C GLU A 87 -13.25 -3.09 -20.97
N LEU A 88 -13.39 -3.21 -19.64
CA LEU A 88 -14.51 -3.89 -18.99
C LEU A 88 -15.69 -2.94 -18.72
N THR A 89 -15.46 -1.62 -18.67
CA THR A 89 -16.54 -0.63 -18.50
C THR A 89 -17.40 -0.43 -19.74
N LYS A 90 -16.92 -0.81 -20.94
CA LYS A 90 -17.66 -0.65 -22.21
C LYS A 90 -18.90 -1.53 -22.32
N ASN A 91 -19.01 -2.57 -21.50
CA ASN A 91 -20.11 -3.54 -21.59
C ASN A 91 -21.35 -3.15 -20.77
N GLU A 92 -21.37 -1.97 -20.14
CA GLU A 92 -22.44 -1.40 -19.28
C GLU A 92 -22.93 -2.29 -18.10
N SER A 93 -22.53 -3.56 -18.04
CA SER A 93 -22.88 -4.52 -17.00
C SER A 93 -22.08 -4.32 -15.71
N CYS A 94 -20.94 -3.64 -15.80
CA CYS A 94 -20.09 -3.29 -14.67
C CYS A 94 -20.40 -1.87 -14.22
N LEU A 95 -20.60 -1.66 -12.90
CA LEU A 95 -20.98 -0.36 -12.32
C LEU A 95 -19.99 0.74 -12.74
N ALA A 96 -20.40 1.59 -13.69
CA ALA A 96 -19.58 2.67 -14.20
C ALA A 96 -19.19 3.64 -13.07
N SER A 97 -17.91 3.99 -12.95
CA SER A 97 -17.43 4.98 -11.98
C SER A 97 -17.87 6.39 -12.43
N ARG A 98 -18.32 7.22 -11.48
CA ARG A 98 -18.59 8.65 -11.71
C ARG A 98 -17.26 9.38 -11.52
N GLU A 99 -16.83 10.18 -12.50
CA GLU A 99 -15.56 10.90 -12.45
C GLU A 99 -15.50 11.83 -11.23
N THR A 100 -14.55 11.57 -10.33
CA THR A 100 -14.05 12.52 -9.35
C THR A 100 -12.58 12.80 -9.67
N SER A 101 -12.26 14.04 -10.04
CA SER A 101 -10.89 14.41 -10.38
C SER A 101 -10.08 14.61 -9.09
N PHE A 102 -9.24 13.64 -8.73
CA PHE A 102 -8.04 13.91 -7.93
C PHE A 102 -6.83 13.63 -8.80
N ILE A 103 -5.65 14.16 -8.50
CA ILE A 103 -4.40 13.83 -9.21
C ILE A 103 -3.35 13.47 -8.15
N PRO A 104 -3.17 12.18 -7.80
CA PRO A 104 -2.00 11.72 -7.09
C PRO A 104 -0.84 11.58 -8.07
N ASN A 105 0.24 12.31 -7.80
CA ASN A 105 1.55 12.07 -8.39
C ASN A 105 2.15 10.81 -7.74
N GLY A 106 1.64 9.64 -8.10
CA GLY A 106 2.08 8.33 -7.63
C GLY A 106 3.20 7.75 -8.50
N LYS A 107 4.16 7.03 -7.89
CA LYS A 107 5.30 6.42 -8.61
C LYS A 107 4.90 5.16 -9.39
N CYS A 108 3.69 4.65 -9.17
CA CYS A 108 3.15 3.46 -9.81
C CYS A 108 2.61 3.68 -11.24
N LEU A 109 2.48 4.94 -11.67
CA LEU A 109 1.93 5.27 -12.97
C LEU A 109 3.05 5.34 -14.02
N THR A 110 3.05 4.40 -14.97
CA THR A 110 3.86 4.51 -16.19
C THR A 110 3.16 5.48 -17.15
N SER A 111 3.91 6.41 -17.72
CA SER A 111 3.44 7.62 -18.45
C SER A 111 2.51 7.40 -19.65
N ARG A 112 2.14 6.16 -20.01
CA ARG A 112 1.50 5.84 -21.29
C ARG A 112 -0.03 5.69 -21.24
N LYS A 113 -0.65 5.44 -20.07
CA LYS A 113 -2.11 5.24 -19.92
C LYS A 113 -2.73 5.88 -18.67
N THR A 114 -2.23 7.03 -18.23
CA THR A 114 -2.76 7.74 -17.06
C THR A 114 -4.09 8.44 -17.35
N SER A 115 -5.20 7.77 -17.06
CA SER A 115 -6.54 8.37 -17.03
C SER A 115 -6.92 8.83 -15.62
N SER A 116 -7.83 9.81 -15.51
CA SER A 116 -8.44 10.23 -14.24
C SER A 116 -9.00 9.05 -13.42
N MET A 117 -9.57 8.05 -14.10
CA MET A 117 -10.07 6.82 -13.47
C MET A 117 -8.97 6.00 -12.78
N MET A 118 -7.81 5.85 -13.42
CA MET A 118 -6.71 5.06 -12.84
C MET A 118 -6.15 5.73 -11.60
N THR A 119 -6.06 7.05 -11.65
CA THR A 119 -5.71 7.89 -10.53
C THR A 119 -6.66 7.70 -9.33
N LEU A 120 -7.98 7.67 -9.56
CA LEU A 120 -8.96 7.38 -8.51
C LEU A 120 -8.82 5.98 -7.93
N CYS A 121 -8.56 4.99 -8.78
CA CYS A 121 -8.26 3.63 -8.33
C CYS A 121 -7.08 3.62 -7.36
N LEU A 122 -5.95 4.23 -7.74
CA LEU A 122 -4.75 4.25 -6.89
C LEU A 122 -4.98 4.99 -5.57
N SER A 123 -5.73 6.10 -5.59
CA SER A 123 -6.12 6.80 -4.36
C SER A 123 -7.00 5.92 -3.46
N SER A 124 -7.94 5.17 -4.04
CA SER A 124 -8.82 4.27 -3.29
C SER A 124 -8.04 3.10 -2.67
N ILE A 125 -7.08 2.54 -3.41
CA ILE A 125 -6.15 1.52 -2.91
C ILE A 125 -5.32 2.05 -1.73
N TYR A 126 -4.82 3.29 -1.82
CA TYR A 126 -4.06 3.90 -0.73
C TYR A 126 -4.90 4.02 0.55
N GLU A 127 -6.15 4.47 0.44
CA GLU A 127 -7.05 4.59 1.60
C GLU A 127 -7.44 3.23 2.19
N ASP A 128 -7.65 2.20 1.35
CA ASP A 128 -7.82 0.82 1.83
C ASP A 128 -6.62 0.38 2.66
N LEU A 129 -5.40 0.50 2.12
CA LEU A 129 -4.17 0.11 2.80
C LEU A 129 -4.00 0.85 4.12
N LYS A 130 -4.29 2.15 4.15
CA LYS A 130 -4.21 2.97 5.37
C LYS A 130 -5.16 2.45 6.45
N MET A 131 -6.40 2.13 6.08
CA MET A 131 -7.42 1.66 7.02
C MET A 131 -7.07 0.29 7.61
N TYR A 132 -6.71 -0.68 6.76
CA TYR A 132 -6.25 -1.98 7.21
C TYR A 132 -4.98 -1.88 8.06
N GLN A 133 -4.06 -0.97 7.74
CA GLN A 133 -2.83 -0.80 8.51
C GLN A 133 -3.12 -0.34 9.95
N VAL A 134 -4.04 0.61 10.13
CA VAL A 134 -4.43 1.10 11.46
C VAL A 134 -5.03 -0.04 12.29
N GLU A 135 -5.96 -0.81 11.71
CA GLU A 135 -6.57 -1.96 12.40
C GLU A 135 -5.53 -3.04 12.76
N PHE A 136 -4.63 -3.39 11.83
CA PHE A 136 -3.58 -4.38 12.11
C PHE A 136 -2.60 -3.89 13.18
N LYS A 137 -2.21 -2.61 13.19
CA LYS A 137 -1.35 -2.04 14.23
C LYS A 137 -2.02 -2.11 15.60
N ALA A 138 -3.28 -1.69 15.72
CA ALA A 138 -4.03 -1.76 16.97
C ALA A 138 -4.18 -3.19 17.51
N MET A 139 -4.49 -4.16 16.62
CA MET A 139 -4.56 -5.56 17.02
C MET A 139 -3.20 -6.12 17.42
N ASN A 140 -2.11 -5.70 16.76
CA ASN A 140 -0.75 -6.12 17.10
C ASN A 140 -0.38 -5.70 18.52
N GLU A 141 -0.72 -4.46 18.91
CA GLU A 141 -0.47 -3.92 20.24
C GLU A 141 -1.17 -4.77 21.31
N VAL A 142 -2.47 -5.06 21.11
CA VAL A 142 -3.23 -5.92 22.03
C VAL A 142 -2.65 -7.33 22.10
N LEU A 143 -2.29 -7.94 20.97
CA LEU A 143 -1.75 -9.30 20.93
C LEU A 143 -0.34 -9.39 21.54
N SER A 144 0.45 -8.32 21.46
CA SER A 144 1.82 -8.26 22.01
C SER A 144 1.85 -8.20 23.54
N MET A 145 0.75 -7.79 24.19
CA MET A 145 0.65 -7.74 25.66
C MET A 145 0.56 -9.13 26.32
N TYR A 146 0.29 -10.18 25.56
CA TYR A 146 0.06 -11.53 26.11
C TYR A 146 1.23 -12.47 25.78
N PRO A 147 2.01 -12.92 26.79
CA PRO A 147 3.27 -13.65 26.58
C PRO A 147 3.13 -15.09 26.04
N ILE A 148 1.91 -15.60 25.85
CA ILE A 148 1.65 -17.02 25.55
C ILE A 148 1.51 -17.30 24.04
N ASN A 149 1.52 -16.29 23.16
CA ASN A 149 1.32 -16.52 21.74
C ASN A 149 2.59 -16.35 20.89
N GLN A 150 2.75 -17.27 19.95
CA GLN A 150 3.49 -17.04 18.71
C GLN A 150 2.91 -15.80 18.01
N THR A 151 3.75 -14.85 17.61
CA THR A 151 3.35 -13.61 16.92
C THR A 151 2.56 -13.94 15.65
N ILE A 152 1.22 -13.84 15.70
CA ILE A 152 0.35 -14.21 14.57
C ILE A 152 0.51 -13.20 13.44
N LEU A 153 0.49 -11.90 13.76
CA LEU A 153 0.70 -10.83 12.79
C LEU A 153 2.18 -10.70 12.49
N ASP A 154 2.56 -10.89 11.23
CA ASP A 154 3.94 -10.76 10.78
C ASP A 154 4.30 -9.28 10.60
N GLN A 155 5.42 -8.84 11.19
CA GLN A 155 5.98 -7.50 10.97
C GLN A 155 6.26 -7.24 9.47
N ASN A 156 6.53 -8.30 8.71
CA ASN A 156 6.68 -8.23 7.26
C ASN A 156 5.41 -7.71 6.58
N LEU A 157 4.21 -8.12 7.02
CA LEU A 157 2.94 -7.67 6.45
C LEU A 157 2.79 -6.15 6.56
N LEU A 158 2.98 -5.61 7.77
CA LEU A 158 2.91 -4.16 8.02
C LEU A 158 3.97 -3.41 7.20
N THR A 159 5.18 -3.93 7.12
CA THR A 159 6.29 -3.33 6.37
C THR A 159 5.99 -3.26 4.87
N VAL A 160 5.42 -4.33 4.30
CA VAL A 160 5.08 -4.37 2.88
C VAL A 160 3.91 -3.44 2.57
N MET A 161 2.93 -3.31 3.47
CA MET A 161 1.87 -2.30 3.34
C MET A 161 2.44 -0.88 3.28
N GLU A 162 3.34 -0.53 4.20
CA GLU A 162 3.99 0.79 4.22
C GLU A 162 4.76 1.07 2.93
N LYS A 163 5.54 0.10 2.43
CA LYS A 163 6.28 0.24 1.16
C LYS A 163 5.35 0.49 -0.02
N LEU A 164 4.25 -0.27 -0.12
CA LEU A 164 3.29 -0.08 -1.20
C LEU A 164 2.59 1.30 -1.09
N MET A 165 2.20 1.71 0.11
CA MET A 165 1.61 3.05 0.35
C MET A 165 2.57 4.18 -0.05
N GLN A 166 3.86 4.07 0.26
CA GLN A 166 4.89 5.04 -0.11
C GLN A 166 5.11 5.16 -1.62
N ASP A 167 4.91 4.07 -2.37
CA ASP A 167 5.00 4.09 -3.82
C ASP A 167 3.72 4.64 -4.48
N LEU A 168 2.57 4.42 -3.84
CA LEU A 168 1.26 4.92 -4.28
C LEU A 168 1.12 6.44 -4.11
N ASN A 169 1.65 7.00 -3.01
CA ASN A 169 1.52 8.43 -2.72
C ASN A 169 2.86 9.05 -2.26
N SER A 170 3.28 10.11 -2.93
CA SER A 170 4.47 10.89 -2.58
C SER A 170 4.20 11.99 -1.54
N THR A 171 2.93 12.26 -1.23
CA THR A 171 2.51 13.36 -0.35
C THR A 171 1.38 12.90 0.56
N SER A 172 1.69 12.52 1.79
CA SER A 172 0.68 12.45 2.84
C SER A 172 1.32 12.57 4.21
N GLU A 173 0.97 13.63 4.93
CA GLU A 173 1.04 13.67 6.38
C GLU A 173 0.13 12.56 6.95
N THR A 174 0.68 11.79 7.88
CA THR A 174 -0.01 10.76 8.61
C THR A 174 -0.97 11.41 9.60
N VAL A 175 -2.20 11.74 9.18
CA VAL A 175 -3.25 12.08 10.13
C VAL A 175 -3.76 10.77 10.74
N MET A 176 -3.27 10.49 11.94
CA MET A 176 -3.75 9.42 12.81
C MET A 176 -5.16 9.79 13.27
N HIS A 177 -6.14 8.99 12.87
CA HIS A 177 -7.48 9.10 13.44
C HIS A 177 -7.55 8.22 14.69
N PRO A 178 -8.07 8.73 15.81
CA PRO A 178 -8.25 7.92 17.00
C PRO A 178 -9.25 6.82 16.66
N SER A 179 -8.82 5.57 16.75
CA SER A 179 -9.74 4.43 16.74
C SER A 179 -10.63 4.56 17.97
N SER A 180 -11.94 4.33 17.79
CA SER A 180 -12.85 4.18 18.91
C SER A 180 -12.41 2.95 19.71
N HIS A 181 -11.79 3.19 20.86
CA HIS A 181 -11.38 2.14 21.80
C HIS A 181 -12.63 1.48 22.39
N GLU A 182 -13.09 0.42 21.73
CA GLU A 182 -13.89 -0.59 22.40
C GLU A 182 -12.91 -1.55 23.08
N GLU A 183 -13.04 -1.71 24.40
CA GLU A 183 -12.16 -2.53 25.23
C GLU A 183 -12.24 -4.00 24.76
N THR A 184 -11.30 -4.39 23.90
CA THR A 184 -11.36 -5.67 23.18
C THR A 184 -10.51 -6.69 23.92
N ASN A 185 -11.13 -7.73 24.47
CA ASN A 185 -10.38 -8.82 25.09
C ASN A 185 -9.57 -9.60 24.03
N PHE A 186 -8.47 -10.22 24.46
CA PHE A 186 -7.53 -10.94 23.61
C PHE A 186 -8.17 -11.95 22.64
N TYR A 187 -9.20 -12.66 23.10
CA TYR A 187 -9.91 -13.64 22.29
C TYR A 187 -10.73 -12.98 21.16
N LYS A 188 -11.46 -11.90 21.47
CA LYS A 188 -12.19 -11.10 20.47
C LYS A 188 -11.23 -10.51 19.43
N THR A 189 -10.04 -10.07 19.84
CA THR A 189 -8.96 -9.60 18.94
C THR A 189 -8.46 -10.70 18.00
N LYS A 190 -8.29 -11.94 18.49
CA LYS A 190 -7.89 -13.09 17.65
C LYS A 190 -8.90 -13.39 16.55
N VAL A 191 -10.18 -13.45 16.90
CA VAL A 191 -11.27 -13.70 15.94
C VAL A 191 -11.36 -12.56 14.92
N LYS A 192 -11.34 -11.31 15.38
CA LYS A 192 -11.34 -10.12 14.51
C LYS A 192 -10.14 -10.11 13.55
N LEU A 193 -8.95 -10.44 14.02
CA LEU A 193 -7.75 -10.53 13.18
C LEU A 193 -7.94 -11.55 12.05
N PHE A 194 -8.51 -12.73 12.35
CA PHE A 194 -8.76 -13.76 11.35
C PHE A 194 -9.75 -13.29 10.26
N VAL A 195 -10.85 -12.66 10.65
CA VAL A 195 -11.83 -12.05 9.74
C VAL A 195 -11.15 -11.02 8.83
N LEU A 196 -10.37 -10.11 9.42
CA LEU A 196 -9.72 -9.04 8.69
C LEU A 196 -8.62 -9.54 7.75
N LEU A 197 -7.86 -10.58 8.12
CA LEU A 197 -6.88 -11.19 7.22
C LEU A 197 -7.56 -11.83 6.01
N HIS A 198 -8.74 -12.44 6.18
CA HIS A 198 -9.53 -12.96 5.08
C HIS A 198 -10.01 -11.86 4.12
N ALA A 199 -10.63 -10.81 4.65
CA ALA A 199 -11.09 -9.66 3.86
C ALA A 199 -9.92 -8.95 3.16
N PHE A 200 -8.82 -8.73 3.90
CA PHE A 200 -7.64 -8.06 3.37
C PHE A 200 -6.95 -8.88 2.27
N ARG A 201 -6.94 -10.21 2.37
CA ARG A 201 -6.41 -11.06 1.28
C ARG A 201 -7.19 -10.86 -0.02
N ILE A 202 -8.51 -10.74 0.04
CA ILE A 202 -9.35 -10.48 -1.15
C ILE A 202 -9.01 -9.09 -1.73
N ARG A 203 -8.81 -8.09 -0.88
CA ARG A 203 -8.34 -6.76 -1.30
C ARG A 203 -6.95 -6.82 -1.93
N ALA A 204 -6.00 -7.54 -1.34
CA ALA A 204 -4.65 -7.72 -1.87
C ALA A 204 -4.65 -8.37 -3.26
N VAL A 205 -5.52 -9.35 -3.52
CA VAL A 205 -5.72 -9.91 -4.87
C VAL A 205 -6.20 -8.85 -5.86
N THR A 206 -7.12 -7.98 -5.44
CA THR A 206 -7.61 -6.89 -6.30
C THR A 206 -6.49 -5.88 -6.61
N ILE A 207 -5.72 -5.50 -5.60
CA ILE A 207 -4.55 -4.61 -5.76
C ILE A 207 -3.53 -5.23 -6.73
N ASP A 208 -3.20 -6.51 -6.56
CA ASP A 208 -2.23 -7.19 -7.41
C ASP A 208 -2.67 -7.25 -8.88
N ARG A 209 -3.96 -7.52 -9.13
CA ARG A 209 -4.55 -7.47 -10.47
C ARG A 209 -4.40 -6.08 -11.12
N VAL A 210 -4.67 -5.02 -10.36
CA VAL A 210 -4.50 -3.64 -10.84
C VAL A 210 -3.05 -3.34 -11.15
N MET A 211 -2.12 -3.68 -10.25
CA MET A 211 -0.69 -3.42 -10.47
C MET A 211 -0.13 -4.24 -11.63
N SER A 212 -0.58 -5.48 -11.80
CA SER A 212 -0.24 -6.32 -12.95
C SER A 212 -0.75 -5.72 -14.26
N TYR A 213 -2.01 -5.26 -14.29
CA TYR A 213 -2.60 -4.57 -15.43
C TYR A 213 -1.79 -3.33 -15.83
N LEU A 214 -1.41 -2.50 -14.84
CA LEU A 214 -0.57 -1.32 -15.05
C LEU A 214 0.84 -1.65 -15.54
N ASN A 215 1.43 -2.74 -15.07
CA ASN A 215 2.78 -3.16 -15.45
C ASN A 215 2.83 -3.77 -16.87
N SER A 216 1.75 -4.38 -17.34
CA SER A 216 1.65 -5.01 -18.66
C SER A 216 1.29 -4.05 -19.81
N SER A 217 1.02 -2.78 -19.50
CA SER A 217 0.49 -1.74 -20.41
C SER A 217 1.53 -0.72 -20.85
#